data_AF-A0A1G6RM87-F1
#
_entry.id   AF-A0A1G6RM87-F1
#
_cell.length_a   1.000
_cell.length_b   1.000
_cell.length_c   1.000
_cell.angle_alpha   90.00
_cell.angle_beta   90.00
_cell.angle_gamma   90.00
#
_symmetry.space_group_name_H-M   'P 1'
#
loop_
_entity.id
_entity.type
_entity.pdbx_description
1 polymer ?
#
loop_
_entity_poly.entity_id
_entity_poly.type
_entity_poly.pdbx_seq_one_letter_code
_entity_poly.pdbx_strand_id
1 'polypeptide(L)' 'PHRGSRNWKKLYDERTSVERCNGRLKENLTTNDLHVCGISKGTTHVYLNAIVLLATALAVKKTQASKEVA' A
#
# COMPACT_ATOMS: atom_id res chain seq x y z
N PRO A 1 0.85 6.45 24.12
CA PRO A 1 1.31 5.31 24.93
C PRO A 1 2.83 5.39 25.14
N HIS A 2 3.34 4.91 26.28
CA HIS A 2 4.78 4.93 26.57
C HIS A 2 5.56 4.21 25.46
N ARG A 3 6.65 4.82 24.96
CA ARG A 3 7.50 4.20 23.93
C ARG A 3 7.98 2.82 24.41
N GLY A 4 7.98 1.83 23.53
CA GLY A 4 8.32 0.45 23.89
C GLY A 4 7.23 -0.35 24.61
N SER A 5 6.11 0.26 25.02
CA SER A 5 4.94 -0.50 25.47
C SER A 5 4.34 -1.32 24.31
N ARG A 6 3.66 -2.42 24.62
CA ARG A 6 2.98 -3.26 23.61
C ARG A 6 2.03 -2.44 22.74
N ASN A 7 1.27 -1.53 23.34
CA ASN A 7 0.35 -0.65 22.61
C ASN A 7 1.09 0.33 21.68
N TRP A 8 2.18 0.93 22.16
CA TRP A 8 3.01 1.79 21.31
C TRP A 8 3.58 1.03 20.11
N LYS A 9 4.09 -0.19 20.32
CA LYS A 9 4.64 -1.01 19.25
C LYS A 9 3.59 -1.34 18.20
N LYS A 10 2.37 -1.73 18.62
CA LYS A 10 1.25 -1.99 17.70
C LYS A 10 0.94 -0.78 16.82
N LEU A 11 0.76 0.41 17.41
CA LEU A 11 0.48 1.63 16.65
C LEU A 11 1.65 2.03 15.73
N TYR A 12 2.89 1.79 16.17
CA TYR A 12 4.08 2.05 15.37
C TYR A 12 4.16 1.12 14.16
N ASP A 13 3.84 -0.16 14.34
CA ASP A 13 3.80 -1.16 13.26
C ASP A 13 2.68 -0.82 12.25
N GLU A 14 1.50 -0.42 12.73
CA GLU A 14 0.39 0.06 11.88
C GLU A 14 0.82 1.29 11.06
N ARG A 15 1.43 2.30 11.69
CA ARG A 15 1.98 3.47 10.99
C ARG A 15 2.99 3.05 9.92
N THR A 16 3.95 2.20 10.29
CA THR A 16 4.99 1.74 9.37
C THR A 16 4.40 0.97 8.19
N SER A 17 3.29 0.24 8.39
CA SER A 17 2.58 -0.44 7.31
C SER A 17 2.01 0.54 6.27
N VAL A 18 1.46 1.68 6.72
CA VAL A 18 0.95 2.74 5.85
C VAL A 18 2.09 3.40 5.07
N GLU A 19 3.22 3.68 5.74
CA GLU A 19 4.39 4.27 5.09
C GLU A 19 4.97 3.36 4.00
N ARG A 20 5.04 2.05 4.24
CA ARG A 20 5.45 1.07 3.22
C ARG A 20 4.49 1.05 2.03
N CYS A 21 3.18 1.10 2.29
CA CYS A 21 2.17 1.15 1.22
C CYS A 21 2.34 2.42 0.36
N ASN A 22 2.52 3.56 1.02
CA ASN A 22 2.75 4.84 0.33
C ASN A 22 4.05 4.83 -0.48
N GLY A 23 5.13 4.25 0.06
CA GLY A 23 6.39 4.06 -0.67
C GLY A 23 6.18 3.27 -1.97
N ARG A 24 5.45 2.15 -1.90
CA ARG A 24 5.12 1.35 -3.09
C ARG A 24 4.29 2.12 -4.12
N LEU A 25 3.32 2.92 -3.69
CA LEU A 25 2.52 3.75 -4.60
C LEU A 25 3.38 4.79 -5.32
N LYS A 26 4.31 5.40 -4.60
CA LYS A 26 5.24 6.41 -5.12
C LYS A 26 6.26 5.84 -6.09
N GLU A 27 6.90 4.72 -5.73
CA GLU A 27 8.01 4.13 -6.49
C GLU A 27 7.52 3.25 -7.64
N ASN A 28 6.50 2.42 -7.43
CA ASN A 28 6.11 1.38 -8.39
C ASN A 28 4.84 1.72 -9.20
N LEU A 29 4.03 2.66 -8.72
CA LEU A 29 2.73 2.99 -9.33
C LEU A 29 2.63 4.49 -9.64
N THR A 30 3.75 5.08 -10.06
CA THR A 30 3.85 6.42 -10.68
C THR A 30 3.17 7.56 -9.92
N THR A 31 2.88 7.41 -8.63
CA THR A 31 2.12 8.44 -7.88
C THR A 31 2.91 9.75 -7.75
N ASN A 32 4.24 9.68 -7.78
CA ASN A 32 5.13 10.84 -7.83
C ASN A 32 5.36 11.39 -9.25
N ASP A 33 4.96 10.66 -10.29
CA ASP A 33 5.26 10.95 -11.70
C ASP A 33 4.00 11.19 -12.53
N LEU A 34 2.92 11.64 -11.87
CA LEU A 34 1.65 11.94 -12.53
C LEU A 34 1.75 13.27 -13.29
N HIS A 35 1.80 13.18 -14.61
CA HIS A 35 1.82 14.32 -15.53
C HIS A 35 0.42 14.79 -15.97
N VAL A 36 -0.60 14.58 -15.11
CA VAL A 36 -2.00 14.88 -15.45
C VAL A 36 -2.47 16.14 -14.74
N CYS A 37 -2.87 17.14 -15.51
CA CYS A 37 -3.41 18.38 -14.97
C CYS A 37 -4.82 18.20 -14.39
N GLY A 38 -5.05 18.77 -13.21
CA GLY A 38 -6.34 18.80 -12.52
C GLY A 38 -6.42 17.84 -11.33
N ILE A 39 -6.84 18.37 -10.18
CA ILE A 39 -6.90 17.62 -8.91
C ILE A 39 -7.80 16.39 -9.05
N SER A 40 -8.97 16.52 -9.67
CA SER A 40 -9.90 15.40 -9.87
C SER A 40 -9.28 14.24 -10.64
N LYS A 41 -8.51 14.52 -11.69
CA LYS A 41 -7.82 13.51 -12.49
C LYS A 41 -6.68 12.86 -11.70
N GLY A 42 -5.85 13.67 -11.05
CA GLY A 42 -4.78 13.19 -10.18
C GLY A 42 -5.31 12.26 -9.08
N THR A 43 -6.37 12.68 -8.38
CA THR A 43 -7.04 11.87 -7.36
C THR A 43 -7.57 10.55 -7.92
N THR A 44 -8.17 10.56 -9.11
CA THR A 44 -8.67 9.34 -9.77
C THR A 44 -7.53 8.37 -10.09
N HIS A 45 -6.41 8.86 -10.61
CA HIS A 45 -5.22 8.03 -10.87
C HIS A 45 -4.69 7.38 -9.59
N VAL A 46 -4.59 8.14 -8.51
CA VAL A 46 -4.12 7.60 -7.21
C VAL A 46 -5.07 6.52 -6.69
N TYR A 47 -6.39 6.69 -6.82
CA TYR A 47 -7.35 5.64 -6.46
C TYR A 47 -7.20 4.38 -7.29
N LEU A 48 -7.02 4.50 -8.61
CA LEU A 48 -6.76 3.35 -9.48
C LEU A 48 -5.49 2.60 -9.07
N ASN A 49 -4.41 3.33 -8.80
CA ASN A 49 -3.15 2.74 -8.32
C ASN A 49 -3.33 2.00 -6.99
N ALA A 50 -4.10 2.56 -6.06
CA ALA A 50 -4.40 1.89 -4.79
C ALA A 50 -5.21 0.61 -4.98
N ILE A 51 -6.21 0.61 -5.88
CA ILE A 51 -6.99 -0.59 -6.22
C ILE A 51 -6.10 -1.67 -6.83
N VAL A 52 -5.21 -1.31 -7.75
CA VAL A 52 -4.25 -2.24 -8.37
C VAL A 52 -3.31 -2.84 -7.32
N LEU A 53 -2.82 -2.03 -6.37
CA LEU A 53 -1.96 -2.51 -5.29
C LEU A 53 -2.68 -3.52 -4.39
N LEU A 54 -3.96 -3.28 -4.08
CA LEU A 54 -4.77 -4.20 -3.29
C LEU A 54 -5.05 -5.50 -4.06
N ALA A 55 -5.45 -5.39 -5.32
CA ALA A 55 -5.73 -6.54 -6.18
C ALA A 55 -4.49 -7.43 -6.36
N THR A 56 -3.32 -6.83 -6.59
CA THR A 56 -2.05 -7.57 -6.69
C THR A 56 -1.67 -8.24 -5.37
N ALA A 57 -1.85 -7.57 -4.23
CA ALA A 57 -1.60 -8.19 -2.92
C ALA A 57 -2.51 -9.40 -2.67
N LEU A 58 -3.79 -9.31 -3.04
CA LEU A 58 -4.73 -10.43 -2.95
C LEU A 58 -4.36 -11.58 -3.89
N ALA A 59 -3.96 -11.25 -5.12
CA ALA A 59 -3.52 -12.25 -6.10
C ALA A 59 -2.25 -12.99 -5.63
N VAL A 60 -1.25 -12.27 -5.12
CA VAL A 60 -0.03 -12.86 -4.57
C VAL A 60 -0.36 -13.78 -3.39
N LYS A 61 -1.22 -13.33 -2.46
CA LYS A 61 -1.66 -14.15 -1.33
C LYS A 61 -2.36 -15.44 -1.78
N LYS A 62 -3.24 -15.35 -2.78
CA LYS A 62 -3.93 -16.53 -3.34
C LYS A 62 -2.95 -17.50 -4.01
N THR A 63 -1.98 -16.99 -4.74
CA THR A 63 -0.94 -17.80 -5.40
C THR A 63 -0.03 -18.48 -4.39
N GLN A 64 0.36 -17.80 -3.31
CA GLN A 64 1.17 -18.39 -2.23
C GLN A 64 0.41 -19.51 -1.52
N ALA A 65 -0.86 -19.29 -1.15
CA ALA A 65 -1.70 -20.32 -0.55
C ALA A 65 -1.86 -21.55 -1.46
N SER A 66 -1.92 -21.36 -2.79
CA SER A 66 -2.00 -22.48 -3.74
C SER A 66 -0.68 -23.25 -3.87
N LYS A 67 0.46 -22.59 -3.65
CA LYS A 67 1.80 -23.21 -3.67
C LYS A 67 2.14 -23.97 -2.40
N GLU A 68 1.57 -23.60 -1.25
CA GLU A 68 1.78 -24.31 0.01
C GLU A 68 0.99 -25.62 0.11
N VAL A 69 -0.07 -25.77 -0.70
CA VAL A 69 -0.95 -26.94 -0.74
C VAL A 69 -0.50 -27.98 -1.79
N ALA A 70 0.37 -27.59 -2.72
CA ALA A 70 0.93 -28.44 -3.77
C ALA A 70 2.31 -28.98 -3.38
#